data_AF-A0AA51IN22-F1
#
_entry.id   AF-A0AA51IN22-F1
#
_cell.length_a   1.000
_cell.length_b   1.000
_cell.length_c   1.000
_cell.angle_alpha   90.00
_cell.angle_beta   90.00
_cell.angle_gamma   90.00
#
_symmetry.space_group_name_H-M   'P 1'
#
loop_
_entity.id
_entity.type
_entity.pdbx_description
1 polymer ?
#
loop_
_entity_poly.entity_id
_entity_poly.type
_entity_poly.pdbx_seq_one_letter_code
_entity_poly.pdbx_strand_id
1 'polypeptide(L)' 'RRLPDHVIDERNFRVVRALQLSMQKIILPKEEWTKYEEDKLYLTPIVEEVKKERLEREKWEK' A
#
# COMPACT_ATOMS: atom_id res chain seq x y z
N ARG A 1 -5.91 -8.31 9.01
CA ARG A 1 -4.82 -7.30 9.04
C ARG A 1 -3.52 -8.11 9.14
N ARG A 2 -2.60 -8.03 8.17
CA ARG A 2 -1.44 -8.96 8.03
C ARG A 2 -0.09 -8.26 7.80
N LEU A 3 -0.10 -6.93 7.65
CA LEU A 3 1.13 -6.18 7.45
C LEU A 3 1.84 -5.95 8.79
N PRO A 4 3.18 -5.89 8.81
CA PRO A 4 3.93 -5.43 9.98
C PRO A 4 3.57 -3.99 10.35
N ASP A 5 3.63 -3.67 11.64
CA ASP A 5 3.19 -2.35 12.14
C ASP A 5 3.99 -1.18 11.55
N HIS A 6 5.31 -1.32 11.42
CA HIS A 6 6.16 -0.28 10.80
C HIS A 6 5.72 0.05 9.36
N VAL A 7 5.34 -0.95 8.57
CA VAL A 7 4.87 -0.75 7.18
C VAL A 7 3.51 -0.04 7.16
N ILE A 8 2.65 -0.34 8.15
CA ILE A 8 1.36 0.31 8.30
C ILE A 8 1.56 1.79 8.64
N ASP A 9 2.44 2.10 9.57
CA ASP A 9 2.71 3.47 10.00
C ASP A 9 3.33 4.30 8.87
N GLU A 10 4.31 3.74 8.15
CA GLU A 10 4.88 4.37 6.96
C GLU A 10 3.82 4.63 5.88
N ARG A 11 2.95 3.65 5.62
CA ARG A 11 1.83 3.81 4.66
C ARG A 11 0.90 4.94 5.09
N ASN A 12 0.52 4.97 6.36
CA ASN A 12 -0.38 5.99 6.90
C ASN A 12 0.25 7.38 6.76
N PHE A 13 1.53 7.53 7.09
CA PHE A 13 2.26 8.78 6.90
C PHE A 13 2.28 9.23 5.43
N ARG A 14 2.61 8.32 4.49
CA ARG A 14 2.59 8.64 3.05
C ARG A 14 1.22 9.12 2.57
N VAL A 15 0.14 8.48 3.03
CA VAL A 15 -1.24 8.84 2.67
C VAL A 15 -1.62 10.19 3.27
N VAL A 16 -1.32 10.44 4.54
CA VAL A 16 -1.61 11.73 5.20
C VAL A 16 -0.85 12.86 4.51
N ARG A 17 0.44 12.67 4.22
CA ARG A 17 1.25 13.65 3.48
C ARG A 17 0.66 13.96 2.11
N ALA A 18 0.28 12.94 1.35
CA ALA A 18 -0.34 13.11 0.03
C ALA A 18 -1.67 13.87 0.11
N LEU A 19 -2.49 13.57 1.12
CA LEU A 19 -3.77 14.26 1.34
C LEU A 19 -3.56 15.74 1.69
N GLN A 20 -2.60 16.04 2.56
CA GLN A 20 -2.26 17.42 2.92
C GLN A 20 -1.82 18.23 1.69
N LEU A 21 -0.94 17.66 0.85
CA LEU A 21 -0.49 18.29 -0.39
C LEU A 21 -1.66 18.53 -1.36
N SER A 22 -2.55 17.54 -1.50
CA SER A 22 -3.75 17.65 -2.34
C SER A 22 -4.73 18.73 -1.85
N MET A 23 -4.85 18.87 -0.53
CA MET A 23 -5.66 19.92 0.11
C MET A 23 -5.08 21.31 -0.17
N GLN A 24 -3.76 21.46 -0.08
CA GLN A 24 -3.07 22.73 -0.34
C GLN A 24 -2.89 23.03 -1.84
N LYS A 25 -3.20 22.08 -2.72
CA LYS A 25 -2.93 22.15 -4.18
C LYS A 25 -1.45 22.38 -4.49
N ILE A 26 -0.58 21.83 -3.64
CA ILE A 26 0.88 21.87 -3.79
C ILE A 26 1.37 20.46 -4.13
N ILE A 27 2.44 20.37 -4.90
CA ILE A 27 3.12 19.12 -5.24
C ILE A 27 4.42 18.98 -4.42
N LEU A 28 4.89 17.75 -4.24
CA LEU A 28 6.21 17.52 -3.64
C LEU A 28 7.31 18.16 -4.51
N PRO A 29 8.41 18.64 -3.90
CA PRO A 29 9.65 18.94 -4.61
C PRO A 29 10.11 17.73 -5.45
N LYS A 30 10.70 18.01 -6.62
CA LYS A 30 11.08 16.96 -7.59
C LYS A 30 12.09 15.94 -7.03
N GLU A 31 12.94 16.37 -6.11
CA GLU A 31 13.93 15.52 -5.43
C GLU A 31 13.28 14.46 -4.52
N GLU A 32 12.06 14.72 -4.03
CA GLU A 32 11.32 13.83 -3.13
C GLU A 32 10.30 12.95 -3.87
N TRP A 33 10.30 12.97 -5.20
CA TRP A 33 9.44 12.11 -6.00
C TRP A 33 9.97 10.68 -5.96
N THR A 34 9.07 9.75 -5.64
CA THR A 34 9.40 8.32 -5.66
C THR A 34 9.91 7.94 -7.04
N LYS A 35 11.12 7.40 -7.11
CA LYS A 35 11.68 6.87 -8.35
C LYS A 35 11.05 5.53 -8.67
N TYR A 36 11.01 5.19 -9.95
CA TYR A 36 10.47 3.91 -10.42
C TYR A 36 11.20 2.71 -9.81
N GLU A 37 12.51 2.77 -9.68
CA GLU A 37 13.36 1.71 -9.12
C GLU A 37 13.18 1.53 -7.60
N GLU A 38 12.71 2.57 -6.91
CA GLU A 38 12.56 2.58 -5.45
C GLU A 38 11.14 2.18 -5.00
N ASP A 39 10.18 2.09 -5.94
CA ASP A 39 8.80 1.72 -5.64
C ASP A 39 8.68 0.21 -5.33
N LYS A 40 8.39 -0.11 -4.07
CA LYS A 40 8.27 -1.48 -3.58
C LYS A 40 6.81 -1.87 -3.44
N LEU A 41 6.44 -3.00 -4.05
CA LEU A 41 5.11 -3.59 -4.00
C LEU A 41 4.83 -4.32 -2.66
N TYR A 42 4.90 -3.61 -1.53
CA TYR A 42 4.80 -4.18 -0.18
C TYR A 42 3.45 -4.84 0.14
N LEU A 43 2.39 -4.51 -0.63
CA LEU A 43 1.03 -5.02 -0.41
C LEU A 43 0.70 -6.24 -1.28
N THR A 44 1.30 -6.36 -2.46
CA THR A 44 1.01 -7.40 -3.46
C THR A 44 1.08 -8.83 -2.92
N PRO A 45 2.16 -9.27 -2.23
CA PRO A 45 2.25 -10.66 -1.77
C PRO A 45 1.15 -11.03 -0.77
N ILE A 46 0.80 -10.09 0.11
CA ILE A 46 -0.25 -10.28 1.12
C ILE A 46 -1.63 -10.38 0.46
N VAL A 47 -1.89 -9.56 -0.56
CA VAL A 47 -3.17 -9.58 -1.28
C VAL A 47 -3.34 -10.86 -2.08
N GLU A 48 -2.25 -11.37 -2.68
CA GLU A 48 -2.28 -12.65 -3.40
C GLU A 48 -2.59 -13.83 -2.48
N GLU A 49 -1.99 -13.87 -1.29
CA GLU A 49 -2.30 -14.89 -0.28
C GLU A 49 -3.77 -14.86 0.13
N VAL A 50 -4.30 -13.67 0.47
CA VAL A 50 -5.73 -13.50 0.83
C VAL A 50 -6.66 -13.94 -0.30
N LYS A 51 -6.30 -13.62 -1.56
CA LYS A 51 -7.07 -14.08 -2.73
C LYS A 51 -7.07 -15.60 -2.85
N LYS A 52 -5.92 -16.24 -2.66
CA LYS A 52 -5.78 -17.71 -2.73
C LYS A 52 -6.63 -18.40 -1.65
N GLU A 53 -6.54 -17.96 -0.41
CA GLU A 53 -7.35 -18.50 0.70
C GLU A 53 -8.85 -18.35 0.43
N ARG A 54 -9.27 -17.19 -0.09
CA ARG A 54 -10.67 -16.96 -0.42
C ARG A 54 -11.16 -17.93 -1.50
N LEU A 55 -10.38 -18.11 -2.57
CA LEU A 55 -10.68 -19.05 -3.64
C LEU A 55 -10.71 -20.50 -3.17
N GLU A 56 -9.85 -20.87 -2.23
CA GLU A 56 -9.84 -22.21 -1.64
C GLU A 56 -11.13 -22.47 -0.83
N ARG A 57 -11.52 -21.52 0.03
CA ARG A 57 -12.78 -21.62 0.79
C ARG A 57 -14.00 -21.67 -0.13
N GLU A 58 -14.04 -20.81 -1.15
CA GLU A 58 -15.12 -20.81 -2.14
C GLU A 58 -15.22 -22.13 -2.92
N LYS A 59 -14.10 -22.82 -3.15
CA LYS A 59 -14.08 -24.16 -3.77
C LYS A 59 -14.49 -25.26 -2.80
N TRP A 60 -14.20 -25.11 -1.50
CA TRP A 60 -14.54 -26.10 -0.48
C TRP A 60 -16.03 -26.07 -0.11
N GLU A 61 -16.64 -24.88 -0.12
CA GLU A 61 -18.08 -24.68 0.13
C GLU A 61 -18.98 -25.05 -1.06
N LYS A 62 -18.37 -25.39 -2.21
CA LYS A 62 -19.06 -25.72 -3.46
C LYS A 62 -19.11 -27.22 -3.69
#